data_AF-A0A9P1NRG5-F1
#
_entry.id   AF-A0A9P1NRG5-F1
#
_cell.length_a   1.000
_cell.length_b   1.000
_cell.length_c   1.000
_cell.angle_alpha   90.00
_cell.angle_beta   90.00
_cell.angle_gamma   90.00
#
_symmetry.space_group_name_H-M   'P 1'
#
loop_
_entity.id
_entity.type
_entity.pdbx_description
1 polymer ?
#
loop_
_entity_poly.entity_id
_entity_poly.type
_entity_poly.pdbx_seq_one_letter_code
_entity_poly.pdbx_strand_id
1 'polypeptide(L)'
;MTALDDAIADYTTRFGDRLRRTEHRQIELYTKKKKLTFAEETDAPALPCLFGAATAFMLLDGHLEAENEEALEGKTGWQRYLALPRITAIDKLLAEIHRILRILRTVMVHKSGRLEVKDGIVVARCTVNRCAVALHITPVGLNLLESAVAWFLDSRRQPYGDAYVEAMLSQHFTDIVAEIKRFADEDRILYQFRPRAFFNRHYRFDCDNPKHRIDGDCLRIEIGPLYADPVRHPIDFFVAVDEVLHIVPAEALTDGAIALTDLPRWRARTPDGQTLPAHLRTRFGRETMIAGLPMW
;
A
#
# COMPACT_ATOMS: atom_id res chain seq x y z
N MET A 1 -27.21 32.93 -3.18
CA MET A 1 -26.35 31.74 -3.27
C MET A 1 -25.31 31.79 -2.15
N THR A 2 -25.74 31.86 -0.88
CA THR A 2 -24.94 32.61 0.11
C THR A 2 -25.24 32.26 1.58
N ALA A 3 -25.55 31.00 1.87
CA ALA A 3 -25.54 30.48 3.25
C ALA A 3 -25.52 28.96 3.24
N LEU A 4 -26.31 28.35 2.34
CA LEU A 4 -26.29 26.92 2.09
C LEU A 4 -24.97 26.51 1.42
N ASP A 5 -24.50 27.27 0.44
CA ASP A 5 -23.21 27.01 -0.23
C ASP A 5 -22.04 27.16 0.75
N ASP A 6 -22.08 28.16 1.64
CA ASP A 6 -21.09 28.36 2.70
C ASP A 6 -21.15 27.26 3.77
N ALA A 7 -22.35 26.78 4.13
CA ALA A 7 -22.53 25.67 5.06
C ALA A 7 -22.12 24.32 4.46
N ILE A 8 -22.35 24.11 3.16
CA ILE A 8 -21.86 22.93 2.43
C ILE A 8 -20.33 23.00 2.32
N ALA A 9 -19.76 24.18 2.05
CA ALA A 9 -18.32 24.37 2.04
C ALA A 9 -17.72 24.08 3.42
N ASP A 10 -18.23 24.68 4.50
CA ASP A 10 -17.76 24.44 5.88
C ASP A 10 -17.94 22.98 6.31
N TYR A 11 -19.07 22.35 5.97
CA TYR A 11 -19.28 20.92 6.19
C TYR A 11 -18.28 20.06 5.40
N THR A 12 -18.01 20.41 4.14
CA THR A 12 -17.07 19.67 3.28
C THR A 12 -15.63 19.83 3.76
N THR A 13 -15.24 21.03 4.21
CA THR A 13 -13.91 21.32 4.76
C THR A 13 -13.69 20.68 6.13
N ARG A 14 -14.72 20.63 7.00
CA ARG A 14 -14.60 20.05 8.35
C ARG A 14 -14.83 18.55 8.41
N PHE A 15 -15.72 18.03 7.57
CA PHE A 15 -16.19 16.64 7.62
C PHE A 15 -16.14 15.92 6.26
N GLY A 16 -16.12 16.65 5.14
CA GLY A 16 -16.13 16.09 3.79
C GLY A 16 -14.83 15.43 3.35
N ASP A 17 -13.68 15.84 3.89
CA ASP A 17 -12.39 15.13 3.75
C ASP A 17 -12.33 13.84 4.60
N ARG A 18 -13.28 13.66 5.53
CA ARG A 18 -13.43 12.45 6.36
C ARG A 18 -14.56 11.53 5.93
N LEU A 19 -15.45 11.96 5.05
CA LEU A 19 -16.24 11.01 4.28
C LEU A 19 -15.21 10.25 3.45
N ARG A 20 -15.03 8.94 3.72
CA ARG A 20 -14.15 8.06 2.93
C ARG A 20 -14.70 8.02 1.50
N ARG A 21 -14.41 9.05 0.70
CA ARG A 21 -14.84 9.16 -0.69
C ARG A 21 -14.22 8.00 -1.45
N THR A 22 -14.94 7.50 -2.45
CA THR A 22 -14.39 6.50 -3.36
C THR A 22 -13.10 7.04 -3.96
N GLU A 23 -12.05 6.24 -3.91
CA GLU A 23 -10.78 6.58 -4.54
C GLU A 23 -10.95 6.56 -6.06
N HIS A 24 -10.77 7.71 -6.72
CA HIS A 24 -10.83 7.83 -8.17
C HIS A 24 -9.43 7.82 -8.76
N ARG A 25 -9.19 6.94 -9.73
CA ARG A 25 -7.88 6.76 -10.35
C ARG A 25 -7.99 6.82 -11.86
N GLN A 26 -7.07 7.53 -12.49
CA GLN A 26 -7.06 7.66 -13.94
C GLN A 26 -6.33 6.48 -14.57
N ILE A 27 -7.00 5.78 -15.48
CA ILE A 27 -6.38 4.79 -16.36
C ILE A 27 -6.28 5.33 -17.79
N GLU A 28 -5.11 5.21 -18.40
CA GLU A 28 -4.90 5.54 -19.81
C GLU A 28 -4.84 4.25 -20.61
N LEU A 29 -5.94 3.91 -21.30
CA LEU A 29 -6.00 2.72 -22.16
C LEU A 29 -5.32 2.94 -23.52
N TYR A 30 -5.28 4.18 -24.00
CA TYR A 30 -4.70 4.55 -25.30
C TYR A 30 -4.06 5.94 -25.22
N THR A 31 -2.90 6.11 -25.85
CA THR A 31 -2.26 7.42 -25.99
C THR A 31 -3.03 8.29 -26.96
N LYS A 32 -3.99 9.07 -26.45
CA LYS A 32 -4.80 10.03 -27.21
C LYS A 32 -4.76 11.40 -26.53
N LYS A 33 -4.85 12.46 -27.34
CA LYS A 33 -4.94 13.83 -26.84
C LYS A 33 -6.16 13.97 -25.90
N LYS A 34 -5.97 14.59 -24.73
CA LYS A 34 -7.04 14.87 -23.76
C LYS A 34 -8.21 15.57 -24.49
N LYS A 35 -9.40 14.98 -24.42
CA LYS A 35 -10.64 15.53 -25.00
C LYS A 35 -11.47 16.34 -23.99
N LEU A 36 -11.23 16.12 -22.70
CA LEU A 36 -11.95 16.80 -21.64
C LEU A 36 -11.38 18.21 -21.49
N THR A 37 -12.27 19.20 -21.51
CA THR A 37 -11.99 20.59 -21.14
C THR A 37 -12.33 20.78 -19.67
N PHE A 38 -11.41 21.39 -18.93
CA PHE A 38 -11.60 21.73 -17.52
C PHE A 38 -11.63 23.25 -17.39
N ALA A 39 -12.35 23.77 -16.39
CA ALA A 39 -12.27 25.18 -16.04
C ALA A 39 -10.87 25.51 -15.51
N GLU A 40 -10.42 26.76 -15.69
CA GLU A 40 -9.17 27.21 -15.07
C GLU A 40 -9.33 27.26 -13.54
N GLU A 41 -8.39 26.66 -12.81
CA GLU A 41 -8.33 26.81 -11.35
C GLU A 41 -7.85 28.23 -11.02
N THR A 42 -8.68 28.99 -10.30
CA THR A 42 -8.34 30.36 -9.86
C THR A 42 -7.30 30.40 -8.75
N ASP A 43 -7.17 29.31 -7.99
CA ASP A 43 -6.15 29.14 -6.95
C ASP A 43 -5.36 27.87 -7.26
N ALA A 44 -4.04 28.02 -7.43
CA ALA A 44 -3.18 26.85 -7.52
C ALA A 44 -3.26 26.10 -6.17
N PRO A 45 -3.62 24.81 -6.14
CA PRO A 45 -3.61 24.06 -4.89
C PRO A 45 -2.21 24.15 -4.27
N ALA A 46 -2.15 24.42 -2.96
CA ALA A 46 -0.91 24.35 -2.20
C ALA A 46 -0.22 23.02 -2.54
N LEU A 47 1.10 23.06 -2.78
CA LEU A 47 1.90 21.89 -3.17
C LEU A 47 1.50 20.67 -2.32
N PRO A 48 0.79 19.67 -2.90
CA PRO A 48 0.16 18.64 -2.09
C PRO A 48 1.23 17.78 -1.41
N CYS A 49 1.03 17.56 -0.10
CA CYS A 49 1.62 16.50 0.74
C CYS A 49 3.13 16.21 0.62
N LEU A 50 3.96 17.14 0.12
CA LEU A 50 5.41 16.90 -0.01
C LEU A 50 6.10 16.59 1.31
N PHE A 51 5.58 17.17 2.40
CA PHE A 51 6.06 16.88 3.73
C PHE A 51 5.84 15.41 4.10
N GLY A 52 4.67 14.85 3.78
CA GLY A 52 4.37 13.44 4.01
C GLY A 52 5.33 12.53 3.25
N ALA A 53 5.55 12.78 1.96
CA ALA A 53 6.52 12.03 1.15
C ALA A 53 7.96 12.18 1.67
N ALA A 54 8.35 13.37 2.15
CA ALA A 54 9.67 13.58 2.75
C ALA A 54 9.82 12.82 4.08
N THR A 55 8.79 12.81 4.92
CA THR A 55 8.75 12.03 6.16
C THR A 55 8.81 10.53 5.86
N ALA A 56 8.03 10.05 4.88
CA ALA A 56 8.06 8.67 4.43
C ALA A 56 9.47 8.27 3.95
N PHE A 57 10.15 9.14 3.18
CA PHE A 57 11.54 8.92 2.80
C PHE A 57 12.44 8.77 4.04
N MET A 58 12.39 9.73 4.98
CA MET A 58 13.24 9.70 6.17
C MET A 58 13.02 8.45 7.02
N LEU A 59 11.77 8.05 7.23
CA LEU A 59 11.43 6.86 8.01
C LEU A 59 11.91 5.58 7.30
N LEU A 60 11.68 5.47 5.99
CA LEU A 60 12.12 4.30 5.24
C LEU A 60 13.65 4.23 5.14
N ASP A 61 14.32 5.36 4.84
CA ASP A 61 15.79 5.42 4.71
C ASP A 61 16.48 5.11 6.05
N GLY A 62 15.99 5.68 7.16
CA GLY A 62 16.50 5.38 8.50
C GLY A 62 16.23 3.93 8.92
N HIS A 63 15.08 3.37 8.54
CA HIS A 63 14.81 1.95 8.77
C HIS A 63 15.76 1.04 8.00
N LEU A 64 15.96 1.30 6.70
CA LEU A 64 16.86 0.53 5.85
C LEU A 64 18.32 0.66 6.32
N GLU A 65 18.73 1.84 6.78
CA GLU A 65 20.03 2.07 7.42
C GLU A 65 20.24 1.20 8.64
N ALA A 66 19.28 1.23 9.58
CA ALA A 66 19.38 0.47 10.82
C ALA A 66 19.45 -1.05 10.59
N GLU A 67 18.75 -1.56 9.58
CA GLU A 67 18.73 -2.99 9.26
C GLU A 67 19.95 -3.45 8.44
N ASN A 68 20.68 -2.52 7.81
CA ASN A 68 21.78 -2.82 6.88
C ASN A 68 23.02 -1.96 7.15
N GLU A 69 23.33 -1.71 8.42
CA GLU A 69 24.35 -0.74 8.87
C GLU A 69 25.68 -0.95 8.14
N GLU A 70 26.25 -2.16 8.20
CA GLU A 70 27.53 -2.51 7.54
C GLU A 70 27.52 -2.25 6.03
N ALA A 71 26.38 -2.44 5.37
CA ALA A 71 26.26 -2.28 3.93
C ALA A 71 26.03 -0.83 3.51
N LEU A 72 25.48 0.03 4.39
CA LEU A 72 25.04 1.38 4.06
C LEU A 72 25.87 2.49 4.70
N GLU A 73 26.72 2.17 5.68
CA GLU A 73 27.59 3.13 6.35
C GLU A 73 28.44 3.93 5.33
N GLY A 74 28.46 5.26 5.49
CA GLY A 74 29.22 6.17 4.63
C GLY A 74 28.68 6.34 3.20
N LYS A 75 27.65 5.60 2.79
CA LYS A 75 27.03 5.73 1.46
C LYS A 75 25.96 6.82 1.47
N THR A 76 25.83 7.55 0.37
CA THR A 76 24.80 8.59 0.22
C THR A 76 24.01 8.46 -1.09
N GLY A 77 22.75 8.91 -1.07
CA GLY A 77 21.90 9.01 -2.26
C GLY A 77 21.85 7.72 -3.09
N TRP A 78 22.36 7.78 -4.32
CA TRP A 78 22.36 6.66 -5.27
C TRP A 78 23.18 5.45 -4.79
N GLN A 79 24.31 5.68 -4.10
CA GLN A 79 25.15 4.59 -3.60
C GLN A 79 24.42 3.75 -2.54
N ARG A 80 23.56 4.38 -1.74
CA ARG A 80 22.72 3.65 -0.77
C ARG A 80 21.75 2.74 -1.49
N TYR A 81 21.01 3.27 -2.47
CA TYR A 81 20.07 2.47 -3.27
C TYR A 81 20.74 1.24 -3.92
N LEU A 82 21.94 1.42 -4.49
CA LEU A 82 22.70 0.31 -5.10
C LEU A 82 23.16 -0.73 -4.08
N ALA A 83 23.32 -0.34 -2.82
CA ALA A 83 23.77 -1.20 -1.74
C ALA A 83 22.62 -1.86 -0.96
N LEU A 84 21.36 -1.49 -1.22
CA LEU A 84 20.21 -2.14 -0.59
C LEU A 84 20.13 -3.63 -0.97
N PRO A 85 19.75 -4.51 -0.02
CA PRO A 85 19.57 -5.92 -0.31
C PRO A 85 18.48 -6.14 -1.37
N ARG A 86 18.60 -7.23 -2.14
CA ARG A 86 17.63 -7.65 -3.17
C ARG A 86 17.34 -9.14 -3.08
N ILE A 87 17.34 -9.67 -1.86
CA ILE A 87 17.26 -11.11 -1.60
C ILE A 87 15.79 -11.54 -1.71
N THR A 88 14.91 -10.88 -0.97
CA THR A 88 13.48 -11.16 -0.96
C THR A 88 12.71 -10.29 -1.95
N ALA A 89 11.46 -10.64 -2.24
CA ALA A 89 10.57 -9.79 -3.02
C ALA A 89 10.25 -8.47 -2.29
N ILE A 90 10.09 -8.54 -0.96
CA ILE A 90 9.88 -7.36 -0.10
C ILE A 90 11.08 -6.41 -0.25
N ASP A 91 12.32 -6.91 -0.18
CA ASP A 91 13.51 -6.05 -0.31
C ASP A 91 13.52 -5.30 -1.64
N LYS A 92 13.19 -6.00 -2.73
CA LYS A 92 13.15 -5.41 -4.07
C LYS A 92 12.07 -4.33 -4.19
N LEU A 93 10.88 -4.57 -3.63
CA LEU A 93 9.78 -3.59 -3.60
C LEU A 93 10.18 -2.35 -2.79
N LEU A 94 10.75 -2.53 -1.60
CA LEU A 94 11.20 -1.43 -0.75
C LEU A 94 12.33 -0.63 -1.39
N ALA A 95 13.25 -1.29 -2.09
CA ALA A 95 14.32 -0.61 -2.81
C ALA A 95 13.78 0.29 -3.93
N GLU A 96 12.77 -0.15 -4.68
CA GLU A 96 12.14 0.70 -5.72
C GLU A 96 11.27 1.82 -5.11
N ILE A 97 10.55 1.57 -4.01
CA ILE A 97 9.83 2.62 -3.27
C ILE A 97 10.81 3.68 -2.75
N HIS A 98 11.92 3.25 -2.15
CA HIS A 98 13.01 4.12 -1.71
C HIS A 98 13.59 4.92 -2.87
N ARG A 99 13.84 4.28 -4.01
CA ARG A 99 14.35 4.92 -5.24
C ARG A 99 13.44 6.06 -5.71
N ILE A 100 12.12 5.87 -5.69
CA ILE A 100 11.14 6.89 -6.06
C ILE A 100 11.17 8.05 -5.05
N LEU A 101 11.11 7.74 -3.75
CA LEU A 101 11.13 8.75 -2.68
C LEU A 101 12.44 9.55 -2.65
N ARG A 102 13.57 8.93 -2.98
CA ARG A 102 14.89 9.57 -3.11
C ARG A 102 14.87 10.70 -4.12
N ILE A 103 14.15 10.57 -5.24
CA ILE A 103 14.01 11.66 -6.21
C ILE A 103 13.37 12.88 -5.56
N LEU A 104 12.25 12.70 -4.85
CA LEU A 104 11.56 13.79 -4.16
C LEU A 104 12.49 14.46 -3.14
N ARG A 105 13.15 13.66 -2.30
CA ARG A 105 14.13 14.16 -1.32
C ARG A 105 15.25 14.95 -1.98
N THR A 106 15.76 14.49 -3.12
CA THR A 106 16.86 15.13 -3.86
C THR A 106 16.40 16.47 -4.43
N VAL A 107 15.23 16.51 -5.07
CA VAL A 107 14.62 17.74 -5.61
C VAL A 107 14.36 18.76 -4.51
N MET A 108 13.91 18.34 -3.33
CA MET A 108 13.59 19.25 -2.23
C MET A 108 14.81 19.95 -1.61
N VAL A 109 16.00 19.35 -1.64
CA VAL A 109 17.19 19.94 -0.99
C VAL A 109 18.22 20.48 -1.95
N HIS A 110 18.22 20.02 -3.19
CA HIS A 110 19.24 20.43 -4.14
C HIS A 110 18.91 21.83 -4.69
N LYS A 111 19.93 22.68 -4.85
CA LYS A 111 19.78 24.07 -5.31
C LYS A 111 19.09 24.22 -6.68
N SER A 112 19.24 23.23 -7.56
CA SER A 112 18.59 23.19 -8.88
C SER A 112 17.23 22.50 -8.87
N GLY A 113 16.77 22.08 -7.69
CA GLY A 113 15.46 21.50 -7.49
C GLY A 113 14.35 22.44 -7.94
N ARG A 114 13.42 21.90 -8.71
CA ARG A 114 12.20 22.56 -9.13
C ARG A 114 11.03 21.63 -8.90
N LEU A 115 9.99 22.17 -8.30
CA LEU A 115 8.80 21.46 -7.90
C LEU A 115 7.61 22.34 -8.21
N GLU A 116 6.72 21.83 -9.04
CA GLU A 116 5.56 22.56 -9.54
C GLU A 116 4.39 21.59 -9.70
N VAL A 117 3.16 22.09 -9.59
CA VAL A 117 1.96 21.35 -9.96
C VAL A 117 1.49 21.86 -11.31
N LYS A 118 1.34 20.95 -12.28
CA LYS A 118 0.87 21.28 -13.63
C LYS A 118 -0.18 20.29 -14.07
N ASP A 119 -1.36 20.77 -14.45
CA ASP A 119 -2.49 19.95 -14.90
C ASP A 119 -2.83 18.80 -13.92
N GLY A 120 -2.77 19.09 -12.61
CA GLY A 120 -3.01 18.12 -11.54
C GLY A 120 -1.88 17.10 -11.31
N ILE A 121 -0.70 17.30 -11.92
CA ILE A 121 0.48 16.44 -11.76
C ILE A 121 1.56 17.18 -10.99
N VAL A 122 2.15 16.51 -10.00
CA VAL A 122 3.34 16.99 -9.30
C VAL A 122 4.56 16.70 -10.17
N VAL A 123 5.26 17.75 -10.58
CA VAL A 123 6.45 17.70 -11.42
C VAL A 123 7.66 18.07 -10.57
N ALA A 124 8.45 17.06 -10.22
CA ALA A 124 9.69 17.19 -9.48
C ALA A 124 10.87 16.98 -10.43
N ARG A 125 11.78 17.94 -10.54
CA ARG A 125 12.95 17.85 -11.43
C ARG A 125 14.19 18.48 -10.82
N CYS A 126 15.34 17.89 -11.10
CA CYS A 126 16.63 18.35 -10.63
C CYS A 126 17.74 17.92 -11.60
N THR A 127 18.87 18.61 -11.57
CA THR A 127 20.10 18.17 -12.23
C THR A 127 21.18 17.98 -11.18
N VAL A 128 21.63 16.74 -11.01
CA VAL A 128 22.66 16.32 -10.04
C VAL A 128 23.80 15.67 -10.81
N ASN A 129 25.03 16.17 -10.69
CA ASN A 129 26.22 15.57 -11.33
C ASN A 129 26.05 15.28 -12.84
N ARG A 130 25.41 16.20 -13.58
CA ARG A 130 25.05 16.07 -15.01
C ARG A 130 24.02 14.97 -15.32
N CYS A 131 23.41 14.35 -14.32
CA CYS A 131 22.24 13.49 -14.45
C CYS A 131 20.96 14.30 -14.26
N ALA A 132 20.00 14.11 -15.16
CA ALA A 132 18.65 14.67 -15.03
C ALA A 132 17.80 13.71 -14.20
N VAL A 133 17.37 14.17 -13.03
CA VAL A 133 16.44 13.45 -12.16
C VAL A 133 15.06 14.07 -12.34
N ALA A 134 14.05 13.27 -12.64
CA ALA A 134 12.68 13.73 -12.81
C ALA A 134 11.65 12.71 -12.34
N LEU A 135 10.63 13.18 -11.64
CA LEU A 135 9.44 12.43 -11.28
C LEU A 135 8.21 13.28 -11.60
N HIS A 136 7.34 12.76 -12.45
CA HIS A 136 6.01 13.32 -12.68
C HIS A 136 5.01 12.32 -12.12
N ILE A 137 4.30 12.69 -11.06
CA ILE A 137 3.41 11.80 -10.31
C ILE A 137 2.12 12.52 -9.93
N THR A 138 1.00 11.82 -9.86
CA THR A 138 -0.24 12.40 -9.34
C THR A 138 -0.13 12.61 -7.81
N PRO A 139 -0.93 13.50 -7.21
CA PRO A 139 -1.05 13.61 -5.76
C PRO A 139 -1.46 12.29 -5.09
N VAL A 140 -2.31 11.49 -5.75
CA VAL A 140 -2.68 10.14 -5.29
C VAL A 140 -1.45 9.24 -5.18
N GLY A 141 -0.55 9.29 -6.17
CA GLY A 141 0.71 8.54 -6.15
C GLY A 141 1.62 8.90 -4.96
N LEU A 142 1.65 10.18 -4.54
CA LEU A 142 2.37 10.58 -3.33
C LEU A 142 1.75 9.97 -2.06
N ASN A 143 0.43 10.06 -1.91
CA ASN A 143 -0.28 9.44 -0.78
C ASN A 143 -0.08 7.92 -0.74
N LEU A 144 0.02 7.26 -1.90
CA LEU A 144 0.29 5.83 -1.99
C LEU A 144 1.71 5.47 -1.54
N LEU A 145 2.70 6.29 -1.87
CA LEU A 145 4.07 6.11 -1.38
C LEU A 145 4.11 6.23 0.15
N GLU A 146 3.45 7.25 0.70
CA GLU A 146 3.34 7.44 2.16
C GLU A 146 2.66 6.26 2.83
N SER A 147 1.53 5.82 2.28
CA SER A 147 0.76 4.69 2.80
C SER A 147 1.55 3.39 2.74
N ALA A 148 2.30 3.14 1.65
CA ALA A 148 3.13 1.94 1.51
C ALA A 148 4.24 1.89 2.58
N VAL A 149 4.90 3.01 2.83
CA VAL A 149 5.93 3.11 3.89
C VAL A 149 5.31 2.93 5.27
N ALA A 150 4.24 3.66 5.58
CA ALA A 150 3.56 3.57 6.87
C ALA A 150 3.08 2.14 7.14
N TRP A 151 2.45 1.50 6.15
CA TRP A 151 1.97 0.13 6.25
C TRP A 151 3.11 -0.86 6.44
N PHE A 152 4.20 -0.74 5.67
CA PHE A 152 5.37 -1.62 5.82
C PHE A 152 5.98 -1.54 7.22
N LEU A 153 6.22 -0.31 7.72
CA LEU A 153 6.82 -0.11 9.04
C LEU A 153 5.91 -0.63 10.16
N ASP A 154 4.60 -0.46 10.02
CA ASP A 154 3.63 -0.99 10.98
C ASP A 154 3.46 -2.51 10.86
N SER A 155 3.71 -3.10 9.68
CA SER A 155 3.49 -4.54 9.42
C SER A 155 4.22 -5.43 10.42
N ARG A 156 5.39 -5.02 10.92
CA ARG A 156 6.18 -5.75 11.94
C ARG A 156 5.44 -5.91 13.28
N ARG A 157 4.44 -5.07 13.55
CA ARG A 157 3.58 -5.11 14.74
C ARG A 157 2.27 -5.86 14.51
N GLN A 158 2.03 -6.26 13.26
CA GLN A 158 0.83 -6.96 12.83
C GLN A 158 1.12 -8.47 12.68
N PRO A 159 0.10 -9.33 12.83
CA PRO A 159 0.28 -10.79 12.79
C PRO A 159 0.45 -11.34 11.37
N TYR A 160 0.45 -10.52 10.34
CA TYR A 160 0.54 -10.97 8.95
C TYR A 160 1.94 -11.48 8.61
N GLY A 161 2.04 -12.64 7.96
CA GLY A 161 3.29 -13.23 7.49
C GLY A 161 3.87 -12.55 6.25
N ASP A 162 5.09 -12.93 5.87
CA ASP A 162 5.83 -12.25 4.80
C ASP A 162 5.16 -12.36 3.42
N ALA A 163 4.48 -13.47 3.10
CA ALA A 163 3.74 -13.58 1.84
C ALA A 163 2.60 -12.56 1.75
N TYR A 164 1.97 -12.24 2.88
CA TYR A 164 0.93 -11.23 2.97
C TYR A 164 1.51 -9.82 2.80
N VAL A 165 2.65 -9.56 3.46
CA VAL A 165 3.41 -8.31 3.33
C VAL A 165 3.85 -8.09 1.89
N GLU A 166 4.39 -9.11 1.24
CA GLU A 166 4.75 -9.09 -0.17
C GLU A 166 3.53 -8.77 -1.06
N ALA A 167 2.39 -9.43 -0.85
CA ALA A 167 1.18 -9.20 -1.65
C ALA A 167 0.65 -7.77 -1.51
N MET A 168 0.56 -7.27 -0.28
CA MET A 168 0.11 -5.91 0.00
C MET A 168 1.05 -4.85 -0.60
N LEU A 169 2.36 -5.01 -0.42
CA LEU A 169 3.36 -4.10 -1.00
C LEU A 169 3.40 -4.16 -2.52
N SER A 170 3.23 -5.35 -3.11
CA SER A 170 3.15 -5.52 -4.56
C SER A 170 1.95 -4.77 -5.14
N GLN A 171 0.80 -4.81 -4.46
CA GLN A 171 -0.37 -4.03 -4.86
C GLN A 171 -0.09 -2.53 -4.74
N HIS A 172 0.42 -2.06 -3.59
CA HIS A 172 0.82 -0.66 -3.41
C HIS A 172 1.77 -0.19 -4.51
N PHE A 173 2.79 -0.98 -4.84
CA PHE A 173 3.76 -0.63 -5.85
C PHE A 173 3.15 -0.57 -7.26
N THR A 174 2.33 -1.55 -7.62
CA THR A 174 1.57 -1.54 -8.88
C THR A 174 0.75 -0.27 -9.01
N ASP A 175 0.09 0.11 -7.91
CA ASP A 175 -0.72 1.30 -7.81
C ASP A 175 0.13 2.58 -7.91
N ILE A 176 1.28 2.65 -7.26
CA ILE A 176 2.21 3.78 -7.36
C ILE A 176 2.69 3.97 -8.81
N VAL A 177 3.10 2.88 -9.48
CA VAL A 177 3.60 2.93 -10.85
C VAL A 177 2.53 3.46 -11.81
N ALA A 178 1.26 3.11 -11.63
CA ALA A 178 0.16 3.63 -12.44
C ALA A 178 -0.03 5.17 -12.30
N GLU A 179 0.36 5.73 -11.17
CA GLU A 179 0.31 7.18 -10.90
C GLU A 179 1.53 7.94 -11.44
N ILE A 180 2.62 7.25 -11.77
CA ILE A 180 3.83 7.86 -12.31
C ILE A 180 3.69 8.06 -13.82
N LYS A 181 3.70 9.33 -14.25
CA LYS A 181 3.61 9.74 -15.66
C LYS A 181 4.97 9.87 -16.33
N ARG A 182 6.02 10.11 -15.54
CA ARG A 182 7.40 10.15 -15.99
C ARG A 182 8.33 9.84 -14.83
N PHE A 183 9.33 9.02 -15.10
CA PHE A 183 10.42 8.73 -14.17
C PHE A 183 11.74 8.84 -14.91
N ALA A 184 12.73 9.48 -14.29
CA ALA A 184 14.09 9.52 -14.76
C ALA A 184 15.03 9.68 -13.56
N ASP A 185 16.04 8.82 -13.50
CA ASP A 185 17.14 8.93 -12.57
C ASP A 185 18.42 8.34 -13.21
N GLU A 186 19.42 8.03 -12.41
CA GLU A 186 20.72 7.49 -12.82
C GLU A 186 20.62 6.16 -13.61
N ASP A 187 19.54 5.38 -13.47
CA ASP A 187 19.35 4.06 -14.11
C ASP A 187 18.08 4.00 -15.00
N ARG A 188 17.57 5.18 -15.38
CA ARG A 188 16.54 5.47 -16.42
C ARG A 188 15.14 4.82 -16.26
N ILE A 189 15.00 3.57 -15.84
CA ILE A 189 13.71 2.84 -15.83
C ILE A 189 13.46 2.23 -14.43
N LEU A 190 12.23 2.41 -13.92
CA LEU A 190 11.74 1.72 -12.73
C LEU A 190 11.55 0.23 -13.00
N TYR A 191 11.91 -0.61 -12.05
CA TYR A 191 11.64 -2.03 -12.18
C TYR A 191 10.13 -2.28 -12.18
N GLN A 192 9.65 -3.14 -13.08
CA GLN A 192 8.25 -3.57 -13.10
C GLN A 192 8.17 -4.99 -12.55
N PHE A 193 7.52 -5.14 -11.40
CA PHE A 193 7.18 -6.45 -10.84
C PHE A 193 5.92 -6.97 -11.53
N ARG A 194 5.91 -8.27 -11.86
CA ARG A 194 4.70 -8.93 -12.32
C ARG A 194 3.88 -9.33 -11.08
N PRO A 195 2.73 -8.69 -10.81
CA PRO A 195 1.88 -9.13 -9.70
C PRO A 195 1.39 -10.56 -9.99
N ARG A 196 1.43 -11.43 -8.98
CA ARG A 196 0.94 -12.82 -9.12
C ARG A 196 -0.58 -12.87 -9.21
N ALA A 197 -1.24 -12.00 -8.46
CA ALA A 197 -2.67 -11.80 -8.45
C ALA A 197 -2.98 -10.36 -8.02
N PHE A 198 -4.19 -9.89 -8.32
CA PHE A 198 -4.72 -8.68 -7.68
C PHE A 198 -4.90 -8.95 -6.18
N PHE A 199 -4.56 -7.98 -5.34
CA PHE A 199 -4.72 -8.08 -3.90
C PHE A 199 -5.41 -6.81 -3.39
N ASN A 200 -6.55 -6.91 -2.69
CA ASN A 200 -7.27 -5.70 -2.33
C ASN A 200 -6.63 -5.01 -1.11
N ARG A 201 -6.08 -3.81 -1.32
CA ARG A 201 -5.51 -2.95 -0.24
C ARG A 201 -6.50 -1.95 0.35
N HIS A 202 -7.64 -1.71 -0.28
CA HIS A 202 -8.56 -0.64 0.10
C HIS A 202 -9.47 -1.04 1.27
N TYR A 203 -9.88 -2.30 1.29
CA TYR A 203 -10.66 -2.89 2.36
C TYR A 203 -10.41 -4.39 2.42
N ARG A 204 -10.54 -4.96 3.62
CA ARG A 204 -10.42 -6.39 3.92
C ARG A 204 -11.58 -6.76 4.84
N PHE A 205 -12.16 -7.94 4.68
CA PHE A 205 -13.10 -8.52 5.63
C PHE A 205 -12.37 -9.57 6.46
N ASP A 206 -12.61 -9.63 7.76
CA ASP A 206 -12.00 -10.67 8.60
C ASP A 206 -13.00 -11.79 8.89
N CYS A 207 -12.54 -13.04 8.78
CA CYS A 207 -13.28 -14.23 9.15
C CYS A 207 -12.48 -15.04 10.17
N ASP A 208 -12.89 -15.00 11.45
CA ASP A 208 -12.22 -15.67 12.57
C ASP A 208 -12.65 -17.10 12.84
N ASN A 209 -13.73 -17.56 12.20
CA ASN A 209 -14.25 -18.91 12.37
C ASN A 209 -14.72 -19.51 11.03
N PRO A 210 -13.81 -19.66 10.05
CA PRO A 210 -14.14 -20.30 8.78
C PRO A 210 -14.37 -21.80 8.98
N LYS A 211 -15.46 -22.31 8.40
CA LYS A 211 -15.63 -23.76 8.23
C LYS A 211 -14.57 -24.23 7.23
N HIS A 212 -13.73 -25.16 7.65
CA HIS A 212 -12.68 -25.71 6.81
C HIS A 212 -12.52 -27.21 7.05
N ARG A 213 -11.94 -27.90 6.08
CA ARG A 213 -11.57 -29.32 6.16
C ARG A 213 -10.28 -29.56 5.39
N ILE A 214 -9.54 -30.60 5.78
CA ILE A 214 -8.43 -31.11 5.00
C ILE A 214 -8.98 -32.18 4.04
N ASP A 215 -8.72 -32.02 2.76
CA ASP A 215 -9.19 -32.89 1.68
C ASP A 215 -7.98 -33.29 0.82
N GLY A 216 -7.40 -34.47 1.12
CA GLY A 216 -6.10 -34.88 0.59
C GLY A 216 -4.99 -33.90 0.99
N ASP A 217 -4.27 -33.38 0.00
CA ASP A 217 -3.13 -32.45 0.18
C ASP A 217 -3.55 -30.97 0.19
N CYS A 218 -4.84 -30.68 0.39
CA CYS A 218 -5.36 -29.31 0.38
C CYS A 218 -6.17 -28.99 1.64
N LEU A 219 -6.02 -27.76 2.13
CA LEU A 219 -6.96 -27.13 3.04
C LEU A 219 -8.09 -26.52 2.21
N ARG A 220 -9.34 -26.93 2.47
CA ARG A 220 -10.53 -26.38 1.81
C ARG A 220 -11.36 -25.59 2.80
N ILE A 221 -11.63 -24.33 2.47
CA ILE A 221 -12.50 -23.41 3.19
C ILE A 221 -13.86 -23.38 2.50
N GLU A 222 -14.94 -23.51 3.26
CA GLU A 222 -16.31 -23.40 2.75
C GLU A 222 -16.67 -21.93 2.57
N ILE A 223 -16.70 -21.47 1.31
CA ILE A 223 -17.06 -20.10 0.94
C ILE A 223 -18.42 -20.13 0.25
N GLY A 224 -19.40 -19.43 0.82
CA GLY A 224 -20.72 -19.31 0.21
C GLY A 224 -20.65 -18.59 -1.15
N PRO A 225 -21.53 -18.91 -2.12
CA PRO A 225 -21.47 -18.35 -3.49
C PRO A 225 -21.45 -16.81 -3.55
N LEU A 226 -22.07 -16.14 -2.58
CA LEU A 226 -22.07 -14.68 -2.47
C LEU A 226 -20.67 -14.09 -2.24
N TYR A 227 -19.82 -14.82 -1.51
CA TYR A 227 -18.50 -14.38 -1.08
C TYR A 227 -17.36 -14.98 -1.89
N ALA A 228 -17.68 -15.71 -2.96
CA ALA A 228 -16.71 -16.47 -3.76
C ALA A 228 -15.80 -15.59 -4.64
N ASP A 229 -16.21 -14.34 -4.92
CA ASP A 229 -15.40 -13.40 -5.69
C ASP A 229 -14.45 -12.61 -4.75
N PRO A 230 -13.13 -12.90 -4.77
CA PRO A 230 -12.18 -12.25 -3.88
C PRO A 230 -11.91 -10.78 -4.23
N VAL A 231 -12.23 -10.34 -5.46
CA VAL A 231 -12.10 -8.92 -5.84
C VAL A 231 -13.17 -8.10 -5.11
N ARG A 232 -14.40 -8.64 -5.06
CA ARG A 232 -15.54 -8.00 -4.40
C ARG A 232 -15.50 -8.20 -2.88
N HIS A 233 -15.10 -9.39 -2.44
CA HIS A 233 -15.05 -9.83 -1.05
C HIS A 233 -13.64 -10.30 -0.65
N PRO A 234 -12.70 -9.36 -0.45
CA PRO A 234 -11.32 -9.68 -0.04
C PRO A 234 -11.31 -10.12 1.43
N ILE A 235 -11.53 -11.41 1.69
CA ILE A 235 -11.66 -11.97 3.03
C ILE A 235 -10.31 -12.51 3.51
N ASP A 236 -9.91 -12.14 4.72
CA ASP A 236 -8.85 -12.76 5.52
C ASP A 236 -9.44 -13.89 6.36
N PHE A 237 -9.10 -15.13 6.02
CA PHE A 237 -9.49 -16.31 6.79
C PHE A 237 -8.43 -16.61 7.85
N PHE A 238 -8.82 -16.52 9.11
CA PHE A 238 -7.98 -16.91 10.25
C PHE A 238 -8.24 -18.39 10.54
N VAL A 239 -7.28 -19.24 10.20
CA VAL A 239 -7.41 -20.70 10.30
C VAL A 239 -6.30 -21.25 11.17
N ALA A 240 -6.66 -22.00 12.21
CA ALA A 240 -5.70 -22.77 12.99
C ALA A 240 -5.61 -24.20 12.43
N VAL A 241 -4.42 -24.60 11.99
CA VAL A 241 -4.11 -25.96 11.51
C VAL A 241 -2.89 -26.44 12.29
N ASP A 242 -2.98 -27.63 12.89
CA ASP A 242 -1.91 -28.21 13.72
C ASP A 242 -1.35 -27.22 14.75
N GLU A 243 -2.24 -26.56 15.50
CA GLU A 243 -1.85 -25.60 16.55
C GLU A 243 -1.07 -24.38 16.03
N VAL A 244 -1.14 -24.09 14.73
CA VAL A 244 -0.54 -22.91 14.10
C VAL A 244 -1.61 -22.08 13.42
N LEU A 245 -1.64 -20.80 13.77
CA LEU A 245 -2.50 -19.82 13.12
C LEU A 245 -1.95 -19.41 11.76
N HIS A 246 -2.82 -19.46 10.76
CA HIS A 246 -2.60 -18.97 9.41
C HIS A 246 -3.61 -17.87 9.10
N ILE A 247 -3.18 -16.84 8.38
CA ILE A 247 -4.06 -15.77 7.87
C ILE A 247 -4.04 -15.90 6.36
N VAL A 248 -5.03 -16.62 5.83
CA VAL A 248 -5.11 -16.98 4.41
C VAL A 248 -6.07 -16.00 3.73
N PRO A 249 -5.58 -15.12 2.84
CA PRO A 249 -6.45 -14.24 2.08
C PRO A 249 -7.19 -15.03 1.00
N ALA A 250 -8.43 -14.61 0.68
CA ALA A 250 -9.24 -15.21 -0.38
C ALA A 250 -8.51 -15.24 -1.73
N GLU A 251 -7.66 -14.24 -2.00
CA GLU A 251 -6.82 -14.15 -3.20
C GLU A 251 -5.76 -15.26 -3.32
N ALA A 252 -5.46 -15.97 -2.23
CA ALA A 252 -4.54 -17.12 -2.23
C ALA A 252 -5.24 -18.46 -2.51
N LEU A 253 -6.58 -18.47 -2.54
CA LEU A 253 -7.38 -19.68 -2.73
C LEU A 253 -7.73 -19.88 -4.20
N THR A 254 -7.78 -21.14 -4.63
CA THR A 254 -8.40 -21.56 -5.90
C THR A 254 -9.61 -22.42 -5.57
N ASP A 255 -10.81 -21.97 -5.94
CA ASP A 255 -12.09 -22.62 -5.60
C ASP A 255 -12.22 -22.96 -4.09
N GLY A 256 -11.82 -22.00 -3.25
CA GLY A 256 -11.83 -22.13 -1.79
C GLY A 256 -10.78 -23.08 -1.22
N ALA A 257 -9.81 -23.53 -2.01
CA ALA A 257 -8.76 -24.45 -1.57
C ALA A 257 -7.35 -23.84 -1.71
N ILE A 258 -6.46 -24.26 -0.82
CA ILE A 258 -5.01 -24.00 -0.87
C ILE A 258 -4.26 -25.29 -0.60
N ALA A 259 -3.16 -25.53 -1.31
CA ALA A 259 -2.30 -26.67 -1.07
C ALA A 259 -1.68 -26.58 0.33
N LEU A 260 -1.60 -27.69 1.05
CA LEU A 260 -0.96 -27.75 2.37
C LEU A 260 0.53 -27.39 2.30
N THR A 261 1.18 -27.60 1.15
CA THR A 261 2.56 -27.19 0.89
C THR A 261 2.72 -25.67 0.77
N ASP A 262 1.68 -24.94 0.38
CA ASP A 262 1.67 -23.48 0.28
C ASP A 262 1.19 -22.80 1.57
N LEU A 263 0.46 -23.53 2.43
CA LEU A 263 -0.09 -23.01 3.69
C LEU A 263 0.97 -22.37 4.61
N PRO A 264 2.19 -22.92 4.80
CA PRO A 264 3.22 -22.32 5.65
C PRO A 264 3.61 -20.88 5.27
N ARG A 265 3.42 -20.48 4.01
CA ARG A 265 3.70 -19.12 3.54
C ARG A 265 2.76 -18.08 4.15
N TRP A 266 1.59 -18.52 4.59
CA TRP A 266 0.53 -17.70 5.18
C TRP A 266 0.48 -17.79 6.70
N ARG A 267 1.51 -18.38 7.33
CA ARG A 267 1.63 -18.48 8.78
C ARG A 267 1.62 -17.09 9.42
N ALA A 268 0.83 -16.94 10.48
CA ALA A 268 0.76 -15.71 11.24
C ALA A 268 2.05 -15.47 12.05
N ARG A 269 2.52 -14.22 12.11
CA ARG A 269 3.57 -13.76 13.00
C ARG A 269 3.01 -13.52 14.40
N THR A 270 2.90 -14.59 15.18
CA THR A 270 2.45 -14.54 16.57
C THR A 270 3.52 -15.15 17.48
N PRO A 271 3.76 -14.60 18.69
CA PRO A 271 4.84 -15.09 19.57
C PRO A 271 4.73 -16.56 19.97
N ASP A 272 3.50 -17.04 20.13
CA ASP A 272 3.16 -18.41 20.53
C ASP A 272 2.60 -19.25 19.37
N GLY A 273 2.58 -18.69 18.14
CA GLY A 273 2.04 -19.35 16.97
C GLY A 273 0.51 -19.35 16.86
N GLN A 274 -0.24 -18.82 17.84
CA GLN A 274 -1.70 -18.91 17.88
C GLN A 274 -2.41 -17.61 18.25
N THR A 275 -1.85 -16.84 19.17
CA THR A 275 -2.59 -15.74 19.81
C THR A 275 -2.42 -14.43 19.05
N LEU A 276 -3.56 -13.87 18.64
CA LEU A 276 -3.60 -12.55 18.02
C LEU A 276 -3.32 -11.42 19.03
N PRO A 277 -2.64 -10.34 18.60
CA PRO A 277 -2.48 -9.13 19.42
C PRO A 277 -3.81 -8.57 19.95
N ALA A 278 -3.81 -8.10 21.20
CA ALA A 278 -5.02 -7.63 21.89
C ALA A 278 -5.77 -6.50 21.16
N HIS A 279 -5.06 -5.64 20.42
CA HIS A 279 -5.66 -4.54 19.66
C HIS A 279 -6.56 -5.03 18.50
N LEU A 280 -6.43 -6.29 18.08
CA LEU A 280 -7.30 -6.89 17.05
C LEU A 280 -8.63 -7.39 17.61
N ARG A 281 -8.79 -7.51 18.94
CA ARG A 281 -10.01 -8.03 19.57
C ARG A 281 -11.27 -7.27 19.13
N THR A 282 -11.16 -5.96 18.89
CA THR A 282 -12.27 -5.11 18.45
C THR A 282 -12.76 -5.46 17.04
N ARG A 283 -11.93 -6.07 16.18
CA ARG A 283 -12.32 -6.55 14.84
C ARG A 283 -13.20 -7.79 14.90
N PHE A 284 -13.08 -8.56 15.98
CA PHE A 284 -13.75 -9.85 16.20
C PHE A 284 -14.76 -9.81 17.34
N GLY A 285 -15.22 -8.61 17.72
CA GLY A 285 -16.21 -8.45 18.76
C GLY A 285 -17.50 -9.19 18.39
N ARG A 286 -17.89 -10.16 19.21
CA ARG A 286 -19.22 -10.78 19.17
C ARG A 286 -19.99 -10.28 20.36
N GLU A 287 -21.26 -9.93 20.16
CA GLU A 287 -22.14 -9.65 21.28
C GLU A 287 -22.29 -10.93 22.11
N THR A 288 -21.93 -10.87 23.38
CA THR A 288 -22.21 -11.98 24.31
C THR A 288 -23.72 -12.03 24.46
N MET A 289 -24.38 -12.99 23.82
CA MET A 289 -25.81 -13.17 23.97
C MET A 289 -26.14 -13.41 25.45
N ILE A 290 -26.76 -12.42 26.09
CA ILE A 290 -27.33 -12.56 27.42
C ILE A 290 -28.66 -13.29 27.23
N ALA A 291 -28.74 -14.54 27.72
CA ALA A 291 -29.95 -15.33 27.65
C ALA A 291 -31.14 -14.53 28.23
N GLY A 292 -32.15 -14.27 27.40
CA GLY A 292 -33.41 -13.62 27.81
C GLY A 292 -33.62 -12.18 27.33
N LEU A 293 -32.67 -11.55 26.63
CA LEU A 293 -32.91 -10.25 25.99
C LEU A 293 -33.30 -10.42 24.51
N PRO A 294 -34.39 -9.78 24.03
CA PRO A 294 -34.77 -9.83 22.62
C PRO A 294 -33.74 -9.06 21.77
N MET A 295 -33.37 -9.64 20.61
CA MET A 295 -32.59 -8.94 19.58
C MET A 295 -33.45 -7.80 19.00
N TRP A 296 -32.87 -6.61 18.89
CA TRP A 296 -33.43 -5.47 18.16
C TRP A 296 -32.72 -5.32 16.82
#